data_AF-A0A6J6S5V2-F1
#
_entry.id   AF-A0A6J6S5V2-F1
#
_cell.length_a   1.000
_cell.length_b   1.000
_cell.length_c   1.000
_cell.angle_alpha   90.00
_cell.angle_beta   90.00
_cell.angle_gamma   90.00
#
_symmetry.space_group_name_H-M   'P 1'
#
loop_
_entity.id
_entity.type
_entity.pdbx_description
1 polymer ?
#
loop_
_entity_poly.entity_id
_entity_poly.type
_entity_poly.pdbx_seq_one_letter_code
_entity_poly.pdbx_strand_id
1 'polypeptide(L)' 'MVNLRFGGYLLMAIGLINLRYQTGHHNALIHSMMIVVPGLLLLAATFIPKTQLILQKKNSQILVAILCALLMVYAFTN' A
#
# COMPACT_ATOMS: atom_id res chain seq x y z
N MET A 1 3.05 -11.51 -14.46
CA MET A 1 1.86 -11.14 -13.68
C MET A 1 2.33 -10.45 -12.41
N VAL A 2 1.81 -9.27 -12.07
CA VAL A 2 2.19 -8.60 -10.81
C VAL A 2 1.47 -9.31 -9.66
N ASN A 3 2.23 -9.78 -8.68
CA ASN A 3 1.62 -10.36 -7.48
C ASN A 3 1.22 -9.23 -6.51
N LEU A 4 -0.05 -8.84 -6.59
CA LEU A 4 -0.63 -7.73 -5.82
C LEU A 4 -0.57 -7.91 -4.30
N ARG A 5 -0.43 -9.16 -3.83
CA ARG A 5 -0.22 -9.44 -2.41
C ARG A 5 1.12 -8.89 -1.92
N PHE A 6 2.17 -8.96 -2.76
CA PHE A 6 3.45 -8.31 -2.45
C PHE A 6 3.34 -6.78 -2.43
N GLY A 7 2.46 -6.19 -3.23
CA GLY A 7 2.16 -4.75 -3.14
C GLY A 7 1.59 -4.38 -1.76
N GLY A 8 0.65 -5.18 -1.24
CA GLY A 8 0.11 -5.00 0.11
C GLY A 8 1.18 -5.11 1.20
N TYR A 9 2.03 -6.15 1.12
CA TYR A 9 3.16 -6.30 2.06
C TYR A 9 4.15 -5.15 1.99
N LEU A 10 4.48 -4.68 0.78
CA LEU A 10 5.39 -3.57 0.56
C LEU A 10 4.88 -2.30 1.22
N LEU A 11 3.61 -1.93 0.98
CA LEU A 11 3.01 -0.73 1.56
C LEU A 11 2.91 -0.83 3.09
N MET A 12 2.55 -2.00 3.62
CA MET A 12 2.57 -2.23 5.08
C MET A 12 3.97 -2.01 5.66
N ALA A 13 5.00 -2.60 5.04
CA ALA A 13 6.37 -2.47 5.50
C ALA A 13 6.85 -1.02 5.44
N ILE A 14 6.69 -0.36 4.29
CA ILE A 14 7.12 1.03 4.10
C ILE A 14 6.39 1.97 5.05
N GLY A 15 5.07 1.84 5.21
CA GLY A 15 4.31 2.71 6.11
C GLY A 15 4.73 2.56 7.59
N LEU A 16 5.02 1.34 8.04
CA LEU A 16 5.53 1.10 9.40
C LEU A 16 6.97 1.60 9.58
N ILE A 17 7.82 1.43 8.57
CA ILE A 17 9.18 2.00 8.55
C ILE A 17 9.10 3.53 8.59
N ASN A 18 8.19 4.12 7.82
CA ASN A 18 7.99 5.57 7.77
C ASN A 18 7.59 6.12 9.14
N LEU A 19 6.68 5.42 9.85
CA LEU A 19 6.25 5.81 11.19
C LEU A 19 7.42 5.90 12.16
N ARG A 20 8.32 4.91 12.10
CA ARG A 20 9.52 4.90 12.94
C ARG A 20 10.51 5.98 12.52
N TYR A 21 10.72 6.16 11.22
CA TYR A 21 11.69 7.11 10.69
C TYR A 21 11.29 8.56 10.98
N GLN A 22 9.99 8.85 10.92
CA GLN A 22 9.44 10.19 11.11
C GLN A 22 9.00 10.48 12.54
N THR A 23 9.30 9.60 13.50
CA THR A 23 8.92 9.83 14.89
C THR A 23 9.52 11.16 15.39
N GLY A 24 8.67 12.08 15.86
CA GLY A 24 9.05 13.44 16.27
C GLY A 24 8.79 14.53 15.22
N HIS A 25 8.51 14.15 13.97
CA HIS A 25 8.02 15.07 12.94
C HIS A 25 6.50 15.30 13.07
N HIS A 26 6.05 16.49 12.66
CA HIS A 26 4.64 16.83 12.64
C HIS A 26 3.88 15.87 11.70
N ASN A 27 2.71 15.38 12.12
CA ASN A 27 1.85 14.48 11.34
C ASN A 27 2.46 13.13 10.90
N ALA A 28 3.58 12.70 11.47
CA ALA A 28 4.23 11.42 11.14
C ALA A 28 3.27 10.21 11.18
N LEU A 29 2.38 10.17 12.19
CA LEU A 29 1.34 9.14 12.29
C LEU A 29 0.41 9.17 11.07
N ILE A 30 -0.06 10.35 10.67
CA ILE A 30 -1.00 10.53 9.57
C ILE A 30 -0.34 10.11 8.25
N HIS A 31 0.87 10.60 7.96
CA HIS A 31 1.61 10.25 6.75
C HIS A 31 1.86 8.74 6.65
N SER A 32 2.20 8.12 7.76
CA SER A 32 2.40 6.68 7.82
C SER A 32 1.11 5.88 7.60
N MET A 33 0.01 6.30 8.24
CA MET A 33 -1.28 5.64 8.09
C MET A 33 -1.88 5.78 6.69
N MET A 34 -1.57 6.85 5.97
CA MET A 34 -1.92 7.01 4.55
C MET A 34 -1.30 5.93 3.65
N ILE A 35 -0.26 5.23 4.12
CA ILE A 35 0.40 4.13 3.40
C ILE A 35 -0.03 2.78 3.97
N VAL A 36 -0.04 2.65 5.31
CA VAL A 36 -0.40 1.41 6.01
C VAL A 36 -1.83 1.00 5.69
N VAL A 37 -2.80 1.92 5.72
CA VAL A 37 -4.21 1.58 5.52
C VAL A 37 -4.47 1.04 4.11
N PRO A 38 -4.03 1.68 3.01
CA PRO A 38 -4.13 1.09 1.68
C PRO A 38 -3.40 -0.25 1.54
N GLY A 39 -2.23 -0.40 2.15
CA GLY A 39 -1.48 -1.66 2.17
C GLY A 39 -2.27 -2.80 2.83
N LEU A 40 -2.87 -2.53 3.99
CA LEU A 40 -3.71 -3.46 4.72
C LEU A 40 -4.97 -3.83 3.93
N LEU A 41 -5.64 -2.84 3.34
CA LEU A 41 -6.83 -3.05 2.52
C LEU A 41 -6.52 -3.91 1.29
N LEU A 42 -5.43 -3.63 0.58
CA LEU A 42 -4.98 -4.42 -0.56
C LEU A 42 -4.67 -5.86 -0.12
N LEU A 43 -3.94 -6.03 0.98
CA LEU A 43 -3.61 -7.35 1.52
C LEU A 43 -4.87 -8.14 1.87
N ALA A 44 -5.80 -7.54 2.63
CA ALA A 44 -7.07 -8.15 2.99
C ALA A 44 -7.91 -8.53 1.75
N ALA A 45 -7.96 -7.65 0.74
CA ALA A 45 -8.64 -7.91 -0.52
C ALA A 45 -8.03 -9.10 -1.31
N THR A 46 -6.77 -9.47 -1.07
CA THR A 46 -6.18 -10.65 -1.70
C THR A 46 -6.60 -11.98 -1.06
N PHE A 47 -7.29 -11.97 0.08
CA PHE A 47 -7.80 -13.18 0.75
C PHE A 47 -9.29 -13.42 0.55
N ILE A 48 -10.04 -12.41 0.06
CA ILE A 48 -11.46 -12.53 -0.21
C ILE A 48 -11.66 -12.95 -1.68
N PRO A 49 -12.31 -14.10 -1.97
CA PRO A 49 -12.42 -14.61 -3.34
C PRO A 49 -13.07 -13.64 -4.33
N LYS A 50 -14.12 -12.92 -3.89
CA LYS A 50 -14.83 -11.94 -4.72
C LYS A 50 -13.94 -10.78 -5.17
N THR A 51 -13.13 -10.23 -4.27
CA THR A 51 -12.22 -9.13 -4.60
C THR A 51 -11.02 -9.63 -5.39
N GLN A 52 -10.58 -10.87 -5.18
CA GLN A 52 -9.51 -11.48 -5.96
C GLN A 52 -9.87 -11.57 -7.46
N LEU A 53 -11.11 -11.91 -7.80
CA LEU A 53 -11.57 -11.92 -9.20
C LEU A 53 -11.48 -10.52 -9.85
N ILE A 54 -11.70 -9.46 -9.07
CA ILE A 54 -11.58 -8.07 -9.54
C ILE A 54 -10.10 -7.72 -9.74
N LEU A 55 -9.26 -8.04 -8.75
CA LEU A 55 -7.82 -7.78 -8.74
C LEU A 55 -7.06 -8.55 -9.84
N GLN A 56 -7.59 -9.67 -10.32
CA GLN A 56 -7.00 -10.44 -11.41
C GLN A 56 -7.19 -9.80 -12.79
N LYS A 57 -8.12 -8.84 -12.95
CA LYS A 57 -8.31 -8.12 -14.20
C LYS A 57 -7.07 -7.28 -14.52
N LYS A 58 -6.59 -7.31 -15.78
CA LYS A 58 -5.39 -6.57 -16.22
C LYS A 58 -5.45 -5.08 -15.85
N ASN A 59 -6.60 -4.43 -16.06
CA ASN A 59 -6.78 -3.01 -15.72
C ASN A 59 -6.68 -2.78 -14.22
N SER A 60 -7.20 -3.69 -13.39
CA SER A 60 -7.08 -3.58 -11.93
C SER A 60 -5.63 -3.76 -11.49
N GLN A 61 -4.88 -4.71 -12.06
CA GLN A 61 -3.45 -4.87 -11.75
C GLN A 61 -2.65 -3.62 -12.07
N ILE A 62 -2.89 -2.99 -13.23
CA ILE A 62 -2.21 -1.75 -13.63
C ILE A 62 -2.56 -0.61 -12.68
N LEU A 63 -3.84 -0.41 -12.37
CA LEU A 63 -4.27 0.65 -11.46
C LEU A 63 -3.69 0.49 -10.05
N VAL A 64 -3.72 -0.74 -9.51
CA VAL A 64 -3.15 -1.01 -8.19
C VAL A 64 -1.63 -0.84 -8.19
N ALA A 65 -0.93 -1.25 -9.27
CA ALA A 65 0.51 -1.03 -9.39
C ALA A 65 0.88 0.46 -9.41
N ILE A 66 0.14 1.28 -10.17
CA ILE A 66 0.32 2.74 -10.19
C ILE A 66 0.07 3.32 -8.80
N LEU A 67 -1.01 2.92 -8.14
CA LEU A 67 -1.33 3.40 -6.79
C LEU A 67 -0.22 3.03 -5.78
N CYS A 68 0.28 1.80 -5.84
CA CYS A 68 1.39 1.37 -4.99
C CYS A 68 2.65 2.22 -5.23
N ALA A 69 2.99 2.49 -6.49
CA ALA A 69 4.14 3.33 -6.83
C ALA A 69 3.96 4.78 -6.32
N LEU A 70 2.77 5.37 -6.46
CA LEU A 70 2.48 6.71 -5.97
C LEU A 70 2.57 6.80 -4.45
N LEU A 71 2.02 5.82 -3.72
CA LEU A 71 2.09 5.76 -2.26
C LEU A 71 3.53 5.56 -1.76
N MET A 72 4.34 4.81 -2.51
CA MET A 72 5.76 4.67 -2.22
C MET A 72 6.51 5.99 -2.40
N VAL A 73 6.27 6.73 -3.49
CA VAL A 73 6.85 8.09 -3.67
C VAL A 73 6.40 9.04 -2.56
N TYR A 74 5.12 8.96 -2.17
CA TYR A 74 4.60 9.76 -1.06
C TYR A 74 5.35 9.48 0.25
N ALA A 75 5.60 8.20 0.56
CA ALA A 75 6.34 7.79 1.76
C ALA A 75 7.76 8.33 1.85
N PHE A 76 8.41 8.60 0.72
CA PHE A 76 9.76 9.18 0.71
C PHE A 76 9.78 10.70 0.81
N THR A 77 8.67 11.36 0.53
CA THR A 77 8.59 12.82 0.46
C THR A 77 7.85 13.45 1.63
N ASN A 78 7.08 12.66 2.38
CA ASN A 78 6.26 13.11 3.51
C ASN A 78 6.41 12.19 4.67
#